data_AF-A0A366MPI8-F1
#
_entry.id   AF-A0A366MPI8-F1
#
_cell.length_a   1.000
_cell.length_b   1.000
_cell.length_c   1.000
_cell.angle_alpha   90.00
_cell.angle_beta   90.00
_cell.angle_gamma   90.00
#
_symmetry.space_group_name_H-M   'P 1'
#
loop_
_entity.id
_entity.type
_entity.pdbx_description
1 polymer ?
#
loop_
_entity_poly.entity_id
_entity_poly.type
_entity_poly.pdbx_seq_one_letter_code
_entity_poly.pdbx_strand_id
1 'polypeptide(L)'
;MSEIVEEEEIEFIPINEDIVIEIVDLRYAKKSLVVEAIYQDILFTFNVFWTNKFCSADNKFSFKILDEDKQLVAPDYKLIAKFDVTKTGYLKCLSARILDE
;
A
#
# COMPACT_ATOMS: atom_id res chain seq x y z
N MET A 1 12.20 14.34 23.98
CA MET A 1 12.94 13.90 22.78
C MET A 1 11.88 13.47 21.81
N SER A 2 11.56 14.33 20.84
CA SER A 2 10.53 14.05 19.84
C SER A 2 11.26 13.38 18.69
N GLU A 3 11.02 12.08 18.50
CA GLU A 3 11.45 11.37 17.31
C GLU A 3 10.64 11.93 16.15
N ILE A 4 11.30 12.77 15.36
CA ILE A 4 10.86 13.20 14.04
C ILE A 4 10.89 11.91 13.21
N VAL A 5 9.72 11.41 12.82
CA VAL A 5 9.64 10.34 11.83
C VAL A 5 10.25 10.93 10.55
N GLU A 6 11.43 10.41 10.20
CA GLU A 6 12.30 10.92 9.16
C GLU A 6 11.56 10.97 7.82
N GLU A 7 11.58 12.15 7.18
CA GLU A 7 11.07 12.41 5.83
C GLU A 7 11.85 11.65 4.73
N GLU A 8 12.72 10.70 5.07
CA GLU A 8 13.71 10.09 4.16
C GLU A 8 13.24 8.80 3.45
N GLU A 9 12.15 8.14 3.85
CA GLU A 9 11.76 6.83 3.26
C GLU A 9 10.94 6.93 1.96
N ILE A 10 10.48 8.12 1.55
CA ILE A 10 9.62 8.28 0.36
C ILE A 10 10.44 8.58 -0.91
N GLU A 11 11.69 9.04 -0.80
CA GLU A 11 12.50 9.44 -1.96
C GLU A 11 12.82 8.29 -2.93
N PHE A 12 12.78 7.04 -2.45
CA PHE A 12 13.20 5.88 -3.24
C PHE A 12 12.08 5.18 -4.01
N ILE A 13 10.82 5.56 -3.79
CA ILE A 13 9.67 4.91 -4.44
C ILE A 13 9.37 5.64 -5.75
N PRO A 14 9.51 4.98 -6.93
CA PRO A 14 9.15 5.57 -8.21
C PRO A 14 7.69 6.04 -8.22
N ILE A 15 7.51 7.35 -8.40
CA ILE A 15 6.18 7.95 -8.49
C ILE A 15 5.71 7.90 -9.94
N ASN A 16 4.42 7.61 -10.14
CA ASN A 16 3.79 7.46 -11.44
C ASN A 16 4.36 6.34 -12.34
N GLU A 17 5.12 5.41 -11.77
CA GLU A 17 5.63 4.22 -12.45
C GLU A 17 5.03 2.94 -11.87
N ASP A 18 4.97 1.88 -12.70
CA ASP A 18 4.55 0.56 -12.26
C ASP A 18 5.72 -0.09 -11.51
N ILE A 19 5.55 -0.34 -10.21
CA ILE A 19 6.54 -1.02 -9.37
C ILE A 19 6.01 -2.33 -8.82
N VAL A 20 6.89 -3.29 -8.63
CA VAL A 20 6.56 -4.59 -8.03
C VAL A 20 6.77 -4.48 -6.53
N ILE A 21 5.71 -4.71 -5.76
CA ILE A 21 5.71 -4.64 -4.31
C ILE A 21 5.23 -5.96 -3.72
N GLU A 22 5.65 -6.25 -2.50
CA GLU A 22 5.21 -7.40 -1.72
C GLU A 22 4.53 -6.89 -0.45
N ILE A 23 3.28 -7.29 -0.20
CA ILE A 23 2.58 -6.88 1.03
C ILE A 23 3.02 -7.79 2.16
N VAL A 24 3.53 -7.20 3.24
CA VAL A 24 4.03 -7.93 4.40
C VAL A 24 3.01 -7.94 5.52
N ASP A 25 2.27 -6.84 5.71
CA ASP A 25 1.28 -6.73 6.77
C ASP A 25 0.12 -5.81 6.38
N LEU A 26 -1.06 -6.12 6.91
CA LEU A 26 -2.31 -5.39 6.70
C LEU A 26 -2.98 -5.12 8.04
N ARG A 27 -3.15 -3.84 8.39
CA ARG A 27 -3.73 -3.45 9.68
C ARG A 27 -4.91 -2.50 9.51
N TYR A 28 -5.98 -2.73 10.27
CA TYR A 28 -7.07 -1.76 10.34
C TYR A 28 -6.62 -0.53 11.15
N ALA A 29 -6.78 0.65 10.55
CA ALA A 29 -6.77 1.94 11.22
C ALA A 29 -8.18 2.53 11.23
N LYS A 30 -8.37 3.62 12.00
CA LYS A 30 -9.69 4.22 12.28
C LYS A 30 -10.64 4.33 11.06
N LYS A 31 -10.14 4.77 9.92
CA LYS A 31 -10.91 4.97 8.67
C LYS A 31 -10.14 4.51 7.41
N SER A 32 -9.10 3.72 7.60
CA SER A 32 -8.20 3.28 6.54
C SER A 32 -7.66 1.89 6.87
N LEU A 33 -7.17 1.22 5.84
CA LEU A 33 -6.31 0.07 5.94
C LEU A 33 -4.87 0.59 5.81
N VAL A 34 -4.00 0.26 6.76
CA VAL A 34 -2.56 0.48 6.63
C VAL A 34 -2.01 -0.74 5.92
N VAL A 35 -1.36 -0.51 4.78
CA VAL A 35 -0.65 -1.53 4.02
C VAL A 35 0.83 -1.30 4.23
N GLU A 36 1.53 -2.33 4.72
CA GLU A 36 2.98 -2.37 4.80
C GLU A 36 3.50 -3.25 3.66
N ALA A 37 4.42 -2.69 2.87
CA ALA A 37 4.92 -3.34 1.68
C ALA A 37 6.44 -3.16 1.52
N ILE A 38 7.06 -4.09 0.80
CA ILE A 38 8.48 -4.05 0.46
C ILE A 38 8.63 -3.75 -1.04
N TYR A 39 9.53 -2.83 -1.37
CA TYR A 39 10.01 -2.55 -2.72
C TYR A 39 11.54 -2.48 -2.70
N GLN A 40 12.23 -3.35 -3.46
CA GLN A 40 13.71 -3.37 -3.54
C GLN A 40 14.40 -3.28 -2.16
N ASP A 41 13.96 -4.12 -1.21
CA ASP A 41 14.44 -4.15 0.18
C ASP A 41 14.10 -2.92 1.05
N ILE A 42 13.30 -1.99 0.52
CA ILE A 42 12.78 -0.82 1.26
C ILE A 42 11.38 -1.15 1.76
N LEU A 43 11.21 -1.12 3.08
CA LEU A 43 9.92 -1.22 3.73
C LEU A 43 9.24 0.14 3.70
N PHE A 44 7.98 0.18 3.29
CA PHE A 44 7.20 1.41 3.31
C PHE A 44 5.75 1.12 3.66
N THR A 45 5.05 2.16 4.12
CA THR A 45 3.64 2.06 4.48
C THR A 45 2.79 3.07 3.72
N PHE A 46 1.57 2.66 3.37
CA PHE A 46 0.59 3.57 2.78
C PHE A 46 -0.83 3.27 3.28
N ASN A 47 -1.68 4.29 3.23
CA ASN A 47 -3.04 4.23 3.71
C ASN A 47 -4.03 4.06 2.57
N VAL A 48 -4.93 3.08 2.69
CA VAL A 48 -6.06 2.87 1.79
C VAL A 48 -7.34 3.21 2.52
N PHE A 49 -7.99 4.30 2.12
CA PHE A 49 -9.15 4.82 2.84
C PHE A 49 -10.44 4.03 2.55
N TRP A 50 -11.29 3.91 3.57
CA TRP A 50 -12.59 3.23 3.43
C TRP A 50 -13.53 3.94 2.44
N THR A 51 -13.37 5.25 2.24
CA THR A 51 -14.13 5.99 1.21
C THR A 51 -13.91 5.44 -0.19
N ASN A 52 -12.77 4.81 -0.45
CA ASN A 52 -12.44 4.13 -1.70
C ASN A 52 -12.69 2.62 -1.62
N LYS A 53 -13.47 2.15 -0.62
CA LYS A 53 -13.79 0.74 -0.36
C LYS A 53 -12.56 -0.17 -0.21
N PHE A 54 -11.42 0.38 0.20
CA PHE A 54 -10.13 -0.32 0.25
C PHE A 54 -9.60 -0.75 -1.12
N CYS A 55 -10.09 -0.15 -2.20
CA CYS A 55 -9.62 -0.41 -3.56
C CYS A 55 -8.51 0.55 -3.99
N SER A 56 -7.75 0.15 -5.01
CA SER A 56 -6.92 1.05 -5.82
C SER A 56 -7.76 2.18 -6.40
N ALA A 57 -7.14 3.32 -6.79
CA ALA A 57 -7.90 4.45 -7.32
C ALA A 57 -8.66 4.11 -8.64
N ASP A 58 -8.18 3.13 -9.40
CA ASP A 58 -8.86 2.60 -10.60
C ASP A 58 -9.91 1.50 -10.30
N ASN A 59 -10.13 1.15 -9.02
CA ASN A 59 -11.07 0.12 -8.55
C ASN A 59 -10.85 -1.30 -9.13
N LYS A 60 -9.67 -1.60 -9.69
CA LYS A 60 -9.38 -2.92 -10.27
C LYS A 60 -8.87 -3.94 -9.26
N PHE A 61 -8.39 -3.47 -8.11
CA PHE A 61 -7.87 -4.32 -7.05
C PHE A 61 -8.33 -3.83 -5.68
N SER A 62 -8.46 -4.74 -4.72
CA SER A 62 -8.84 -4.46 -3.33
C SER A 62 -7.74 -4.93 -2.38
N PHE A 63 -7.23 -4.00 -1.57
CA PHE A 63 -6.27 -4.29 -0.50
C PHE A 63 -6.91 -4.98 0.70
N LYS A 64 -8.25 -4.99 0.79
CA LYS A 64 -8.95 -5.75 1.82
C LYS A 64 -8.93 -7.23 1.46
N ILE A 65 -7.87 -7.91 1.89
CA ILE A 65 -7.66 -9.35 1.70
C ILE A 65 -8.02 -10.04 3.00
N LEU A 66 -8.95 -10.99 2.92
CA LEU A 66 -9.49 -11.70 4.07
C LEU A 66 -9.23 -13.20 3.92
N ASP A 67 -8.91 -13.85 5.03
CA ASP A 67 -8.87 -15.31 5.13
C ASP A 67 -10.28 -15.92 5.29
N GLU A 68 -10.35 -17.23 5.48
CA GLU A 68 -11.60 -17.98 5.69
C GLU A 68 -12.36 -17.53 6.96
N ASP A 69 -11.61 -17.06 7.98
CA ASP A 69 -12.13 -16.53 9.25
C ASP A 69 -12.49 -15.04 9.18
N LYS A 70 -12.39 -14.41 8.01
CA LYS A 70 -12.62 -12.97 7.76
C LYS A 70 -11.65 -12.05 8.49
N GLN A 71 -10.46 -12.53 8.82
CA GLN A 71 -9.35 -11.75 9.36
C GLN A 71 -8.54 -11.16 8.22
N LEU A 72 -7.94 -9.99 8.44
CA LEU A 72 -7.00 -9.43 7.47
C LEU A 72 -5.76 -10.30 7.40
N VAL A 73 -5.36 -10.64 6.19
CA VAL A 73 -4.16 -11.44 5.95
C VAL A 73 -3.35 -10.84 4.82
N ALA A 74 -2.04 -10.75 5.02
CA ALA A 74 -1.13 -10.37 3.96
C ALA A 74 -1.14 -11.45 2.86
N PRO A 75 -1.29 -11.07 1.59
CA PRO A 75 -1.21 -12.03 0.49
C PRO A 75 0.21 -12.53 0.30
N ASP A 76 0.34 -13.79 -0.12
CA ASP A 76 1.61 -14.42 -0.52
C ASP A 76 1.92 -14.21 -2.01
N TYR A 77 1.51 -13.07 -2.57
CA TYR A 77 1.74 -12.73 -3.98
C TYR A 77 2.24 -11.30 -4.12
N LYS A 78 2.99 -11.07 -5.19
CA LYS A 78 3.48 -9.74 -5.56
C LYS A 78 2.41 -8.96 -6.30
N LEU A 79 2.44 -7.64 -6.11
CA LEU A 79 1.55 -6.70 -6.75
C LEU A 79 2.35 -5.77 -7.65
N ILE A 80 1.84 -5.54 -8.86
CA ILE A 80 2.25 -4.36 -9.64
C ILE A 80 1.37 -3.21 -9.16
N ALA A 81 1.97 -2.26 -8.45
CA ALA A 81 1.31 -1.07 -7.96
C ALA A 81 1.93 0.19 -8.55
N LYS A 82 1.09 1.19 -8.75
CA LYS A 82 1.49 2.53 -9.18
C LYS A 82 1.08 3.52 -8.11
N PHE A 83 2.01 4.35 -7.68
CA PHE A 83 1.78 5.33 -6.63
C PHE A 83 1.89 6.76 -7.14
N ASP A 84 1.20 7.66 -6.45
CA ASP A 84 1.30 9.11 -6.60
C ASP A 84 1.53 9.75 -5.22
N VAL A 85 2.14 10.92 -5.16
CA VAL A 85 2.31 11.63 -3.89
C VAL A 85 1.16 12.60 -3.72
N THR A 86 0.44 12.48 -2.61
CA THR A 86 -0.60 13.46 -2.25
C THR A 86 0.03 14.81 -1.93
N LYS A 87 -0.74 15.90 -2.04
CA LYS A 87 -0.31 17.25 -1.64
C LYS A 87 0.19 17.36 -0.18
N THR A 88 -0.13 16.35 0.63
CA THR A 88 0.21 16.22 2.04
C THR A 88 1.40 15.28 2.30
N GLY A 89 2.08 14.79 1.26
CA GLY A 89 3.28 13.94 1.36
C GLY A 89 3.02 12.44 1.48
N TYR A 90 1.77 11.99 1.60
CA TYR A 90 1.44 10.56 1.68
C TYR A 90 1.39 9.90 0.30
N LEU A 91 1.77 8.62 0.22
CA LEU A 91 1.57 7.78 -0.96
C LEU A 91 0.09 7.48 -1.20
N LYS A 92 -0.33 7.65 -2.45
CA LYS A 92 -1.65 7.32 -2.96
C LYS A 92 -1.51 6.24 -4.03
N CYS A 93 -2.09 5.07 -3.79
CA CYS A 93 -2.16 4.04 -4.83
C CYS A 93 -3.11 4.46 -5.96
N LEU A 94 -2.59 4.61 -7.17
CA LEU A 94 -3.35 4.91 -8.39
C LEU A 94 -3.96 3.64 -8.99
N SER A 95 -3.15 2.60 -9.14
CA SER A 95 -3.58 1.30 -9.65
C SER A 95 -2.78 0.22 -8.93
N ALA A 96 -3.41 -0.93 -8.75
CA ALA A 96 -2.75 -2.14 -8.30
C ALA A 96 -3.33 -3.32 -9.06
N ARG A 97 -2.50 -4.31 -9.37
CA ARG A 97 -2.91 -5.60 -9.94
C ARG A 97 -1.99 -6.70 -9.43
N ILE A 98 -2.51 -7.91 -9.38
CA ILE A 98 -1.73 -9.11 -9.10
C ILE A 98 -0.71 -9.28 -10.21
N LEU A 99 0.55 -9.54 -9.85
CA LEU A 99 1.54 -10.02 -10.78
C LEU A 99 1.20 -11.50 -11.05
N ASP A 100 0.40 -11.76 -12.08
CA ASP A 100 0.21 -13.11 -12.61
C ASP A 100 1.57 -13.61 -13.12
N GLU A 101 2.07 -14.71 -12.56
CA GLU A 101 3.23 -15.47 -13.09
C GLU A 101 2.86 -16.24 -14.37
#